data_AF-A0A968BPF4-F1
#
_entry.id   AF-A0A968BPF4-F1
#
_cell.length_a   1.000
_cell.length_b   1.000
_cell.length_c   1.000
_cell.angle_alpha   90.00
_cell.angle_beta   90.00
_cell.angle_gamma   90.00
#
_symmetry.space_group_name_H-M   'P 1'
#
loop_
_entity.id
_entity.type
_entity.pdbx_description
1 polymer ?
#
loop_
_entity_poly.entity_id
_entity_poly.type
_entity_poly.pdbx_seq_one_letter_code
_entity_poly.pdbx_strand_id
1 'polypeptide(L)'
;MSSPSATESWTKQTFGEEQEAQALTRSRVRRTASNLILHLHPPRVPAAALRFGYTWGLGGISALLALVLGITGVMLMFRYEPSIDGAYTSIQMLEAQVAFGSLFRSIHHWSANLVVIT
;
A
#
# COMPACT_ATOMS: atom_id res chain seq x y z
N MET A 1 31.27 13.22 -53.25
CA MET A 1 30.62 12.74 -52.01
C MET A 1 31.72 12.21 -51.10
N SER A 2 32.13 12.96 -50.08
CA SER A 2 33.16 12.53 -49.12
C SER A 2 32.53 11.62 -48.07
N SER A 3 33.06 10.42 -47.90
CA SER A 3 32.63 9.48 -46.86
C SER A 3 32.88 10.09 -45.47
N PRO A 4 31.93 9.95 -44.52
CA PRO A 4 32.12 10.46 -43.16
C PRO A 4 33.34 9.82 -42.52
N SER A 5 34.13 10.62 -41.82
CA SER A 5 35.31 10.14 -41.09
C SER A 5 34.87 9.36 -39.85
N ALA A 6 35.70 8.41 -39.39
CA ALA A 6 35.38 7.57 -38.24
C ALA A 6 34.97 8.40 -37.00
N THR A 7 35.57 9.57 -36.80
CA THR A 7 35.26 10.47 -35.68
C THR A 7 33.84 11.06 -35.74
N GLU A 8 33.29 11.31 -36.93
CA GLU A 8 31.91 11.78 -37.10
C GLU A 8 30.87 10.67 -36.88
N SER A 9 31.20 9.42 -37.24
CA SER A 9 30.29 8.29 -37.00
C SER A 9 30.21 7.94 -35.51
N TRP A 10 31.36 7.91 -34.82
CA TRP A 10 31.40 7.63 -33.38
C TRP A 10 30.64 8.68 -32.58
N THR A 11 30.85 9.97 -32.88
CA THR A 11 30.15 11.06 -32.19
C THR A 11 28.65 11.01 -32.41
N LYS A 12 28.17 10.81 -33.65
CA LYS A 12 26.73 10.68 -33.91
C LYS A 12 26.11 9.47 -33.21
N GLN A 13 26.84 8.36 -33.10
CA GLN A 13 26.37 7.19 -32.38
C GLN A 13 26.28 7.45 -30.88
N THR A 14 27.34 7.98 -30.25
CA THR A 14 27.34 8.26 -28.80
C THR A 14 26.30 9.31 -28.41
N PHE A 15 26.20 10.40 -29.17
CA PHE A 15 25.20 11.44 -28.91
C PHE A 15 23.77 10.94 -29.16
N GLY A 16 23.57 10.04 -30.15
CA GLY A 16 22.28 9.38 -30.38
C GLY A 16 21.88 8.45 -29.25
N GLU A 17 22.81 7.61 -28.79
CA GLU A 17 22.62 6.68 -27.65
C GLU A 17 22.31 7.45 -26.35
N GLU A 18 23.02 8.56 -26.10
CA GLU A 18 22.75 9.43 -24.94
C GLU A 18 21.36 10.09 -25.01
N GLN A 19 20.96 10.58 -26.19
CA GLN A 19 19.64 11.19 -26.38
C GLN A 19 18.51 10.17 -26.23
N GLU A 20 18.67 8.96 -26.75
CA GLU A 20 17.69 7.88 -26.58
C GLU A 20 17.60 7.45 -25.11
N ALA A 21 18.73 7.30 -24.41
CA ALA A 21 18.76 6.98 -22.98
C ALA A 21 18.08 8.06 -22.12
N GLN A 22 18.29 9.34 -22.45
CA GLN A 22 17.62 10.46 -21.80
C GLN A 22 16.10 10.47 -22.08
N ALA A 23 15.69 10.21 -23.32
CA ALA A 23 14.28 10.12 -23.72
C ALA A 23 13.56 8.96 -23.00
N LEU A 24 14.21 7.79 -22.92
CA LEU A 24 13.71 6.63 -22.19
C LEU A 24 13.55 6.94 -20.69
N THR A 25 14.54 7.58 -20.07
CA THR A 25 14.50 7.98 -18.65
C THR A 25 13.36 8.96 -18.38
N ARG A 26 13.22 10.00 -19.22
CA ARG A 26 12.14 10.98 -19.11
C ARG A 26 10.76 10.35 -19.28
N SER A 27 10.62 9.37 -20.18
CA SER A 27 9.36 8.63 -20.38
C SER A 27 9.00 7.74 -19.19
N ARG A 28 10.01 7.15 -18.52
CA ARG A 28 9.84 6.30 -17.33
C ARG A 28 9.41 7.14 -16.12
N VAL A 29 10.08 8.26 -15.87
CA VAL A 29 9.73 9.20 -14.78
C VAL A 29 8.31 9.74 -14.98
N ARG A 30 7.94 10.12 -16.21
CA ARG A 30 6.59 10.59 -16.52
C ARG A 30 5.54 9.51 -16.25
N ARG A 31 5.82 8.24 -16.61
CA ARG A 31 4.92 7.11 -16.31
C ARG A 31 4.77 6.85 -14.81
N THR A 32 5.83 6.98 -14.02
CA THR A 32 5.74 6.84 -12.57
C THR A 32 4.96 7.99 -11.93
N ALA A 33 5.18 9.23 -12.39
CA ALA A 33 4.45 10.40 -11.90
C ALA A 33 2.98 10.44 -12.33
N SER A 34 2.65 9.89 -13.51
CA SER A 34 1.28 9.87 -14.04
C SER A 34 0.44 8.70 -13.52
N ASN A 35 0.99 7.80 -12.70
CA ASN A 35 0.30 6.63 -12.19
C ASN A 35 0.23 6.66 -10.66
N LEU A 36 -1.00 6.74 -10.13
CA LEU A 36 -1.26 6.82 -8.69
C LEU A 36 -0.65 5.64 -7.91
N ILE A 37 -0.75 4.44 -8.47
CA ILE A 37 -0.26 3.19 -7.85
C ILE A 37 1.29 3.17 -7.81
N LEU A 38 1.93 3.66 -8.87
CA LEU A 38 3.39 3.69 -9.00
C LEU A 38 4.04 4.81 -8.19
N HIS A 39 3.28 5.86 -7.85
CA HIS A 39 3.70 6.87 -6.89
C HIS A 39 3.70 6.31 -5.45
N LEU A 40 2.66 5.56 -5.07
CA LEU A 40 2.46 5.14 -3.69
C LEU A 40 3.48 4.08 -3.25
N HIS A 41 3.89 3.18 -4.15
CA HIS A 41 4.87 2.13 -3.84
C HIS A 41 6.27 2.51 -4.32
N PRO A 42 7.29 2.54 -3.44
CA PRO A 42 8.66 2.78 -3.85
C PRO A 42 9.11 1.65 -4.81
N PRO A 43 9.58 1.97 -6.03
CA PRO A 43 9.90 0.97 -7.04
C PRO A 43 11.16 0.15 -6.73
N ARG A 44 11.95 0.58 -5.72
CA ARG A 44 13.13 -0.12 -5.24
C ARG A 44 13.23 0.04 -3.74
N VAL A 45 13.44 -1.08 -3.04
CA VAL A 45 13.74 -1.13 -1.61
C VAL A 45 15.05 -1.90 -1.40
N PRO A 46 15.94 -1.44 -0.50
CA PRO A 46 17.18 -2.15 -0.22
C PRO A 46 16.87 -3.52 0.40
N ALA A 47 17.53 -4.58 -0.07
CA ALA A 47 17.29 -5.95 0.38
C ALA A 47 17.49 -6.15 1.90
N ALA A 48 18.36 -5.33 2.52
CA ALA A 48 18.55 -5.33 3.96
C ALA A 48 17.30 -4.91 4.75
N ALA A 49 16.44 -4.03 4.18
CA ALA A 49 15.18 -3.61 4.79
C ALA A 49 14.08 -4.68 4.71
N LEU A 50 14.22 -5.66 3.81
CA LEU A 50 13.32 -6.82 3.72
C LEU A 50 13.71 -7.95 4.70
N ARG A 51 14.83 -7.81 5.41
CA ARG A 51 15.21 -8.81 6.42
C ARG A 51 14.20 -8.75 7.56
N PHE A 52 13.57 -9.89 7.85
CA PHE A 52 12.59 -10.03 8.93
C PHE A 52 13.12 -9.49 10.27
N GLY A 53 14.41 -9.66 10.57
CA GLY A 53 15.02 -9.14 11.80
C GLY A 53 15.19 -7.63 11.91
N TYR A 54 14.97 -6.82 10.85
CA TYR A 54 15.18 -5.36 10.92
C TYR A 54 14.04 -4.65 11.65
N THR A 55 12.79 -4.89 11.22
CA THR A 55 11.58 -4.32 11.85
C THR A 55 10.58 -5.40 12.27
N TRP A 56 10.97 -6.68 12.27
CA TRP A 56 10.07 -7.80 12.61
C TRP A 56 8.81 -7.88 11.72
N GLY A 57 8.80 -7.18 10.58
CA GLY A 57 7.61 -7.04 9.74
C GLY A 57 6.52 -6.15 10.37
N LEU A 58 6.82 -5.35 11.39
CA LEU A 58 5.87 -4.49 12.12
C LEU A 58 4.98 -3.66 11.19
N GLY A 59 5.56 -3.03 10.15
CA GLY A 59 4.76 -2.25 9.19
C GLY A 59 3.76 -3.10 8.39
N GLY A 60 4.13 -4.33 8.03
CA GLY A 60 3.21 -5.26 7.33
C GLY A 60 2.12 -5.79 8.26
N ILE A 61 2.48 -6.08 9.52
CA ILE A 61 1.53 -6.49 10.56
C ILE A 61 0.54 -5.37 10.85
N SER A 62 1.02 -4.13 11.01
CA SER A 62 0.19 -2.94 11.25
C SER A 62 -0.77 -2.68 10.08
N ALA A 63 -0.30 -2.77 8.83
CA ALA A 63 -1.15 -2.65 7.65
C ALA A 63 -2.22 -3.75 7.55
N LEU A 64 -1.85 -5.01 7.86
CA LEU A 64 -2.81 -6.12 7.91
C LEU A 64 -3.86 -5.91 9.00
N LEU A 65 -3.43 -5.50 10.21
CA LEU A 65 -4.33 -5.24 11.33
C LEU A 65 -5.27 -4.06 11.04
N ALA A 66 -4.79 -3.00 10.37
CA ALA A 66 -5.63 -1.88 9.92
C ALA A 66 -6.70 -2.33 8.92
N LEU A 67 -6.35 -3.24 8.00
CA LEU A 67 -7.31 -3.84 7.07
C LEU A 67 -8.36 -4.68 7.81
N VAL A 68 -7.92 -5.53 8.75
CA VAL A 68 -8.84 -6.33 9.59
C VAL A 68 -9.76 -5.43 10.41
N LEU A 69 -9.23 -4.38 11.02
CA LEU A 69 -9.99 -3.40 11.80
C LEU A 69 -11.05 -2.71 10.91
N GLY A 70 -10.67 -2.29 9.70
CA GLY A 70 -11.60 -1.69 8.74
C GLY A 70 -12.72 -2.63 8.31
N ILE A 71 -12.39 -3.85 7.90
CA ILE A 71 -13.39 -4.84 7.45
C ILE A 71 -14.36 -5.20 8.58
N THR A 72 -13.83 -5.52 9.76
CA THR A 72 -14.66 -5.85 10.93
C THR A 72 -15.51 -4.65 11.37
N GLY A 73 -14.98 -3.43 11.29
CA GLY A 73 -15.73 -2.22 11.61
C GLY A 73 -16.92 -2.01 10.69
N VAL A 74 -16.73 -2.16 9.38
CA VAL A 74 -17.82 -2.08 8.38
C VAL A 74 -18.88 -3.15 8.65
N MET A 75 -18.47 -4.37 8.97
CA MET A 75 -19.44 -5.44 9.32
C MET A 75 -20.27 -5.09 10.57
N LEU A 76 -19.66 -4.49 11.59
CA LEU A 76 -20.36 -4.06 12.80
C LEU A 76 -21.33 -2.89 12.52
N MET A 77 -20.95 -1.96 11.63
CA MET A 77 -21.77 -0.80 11.25
C MET A 77 -23.13 -1.21 10.65
N PHE A 78 -23.24 -2.37 9.99
CA PHE A 78 -24.53 -2.81 9.42
C PHE A 78 -25.61 -3.10 10.47
N ARG A 79 -25.21 -3.40 11.71
CA ARG A 79 -26.15 -3.77 12.79
C ARG A 79 -26.16 -2.79 13.96
N TYR A 80 -25.13 -1.94 14.04
CA TYR A 80 -24.98 -0.94 15.08
C TYR A 80 -25.98 0.22 14.88
N GLU A 81 -26.64 0.61 15.98
CA GLU A 81 -27.55 1.75 16.02
C GLU A 81 -26.88 2.94 16.75
N PRO A 82 -26.61 4.06 16.08
CA PRO A 82 -25.91 5.21 16.67
C PRO A 82 -26.86 6.16 17.42
N SER A 83 -27.76 5.62 18.26
CA SER A 83 -28.65 6.42 19.14
C SER A 83 -28.34 6.18 20.61
N ILE A 84 -28.58 7.19 21.45
CA ILE A 84 -28.31 7.10 22.90
C ILE A 84 -29.13 5.97 23.53
N ASP A 85 -30.40 5.85 23.13
CA ASP A 85 -31.32 4.85 23.66
C ASP A 85 -31.07 3.44 23.11
N GLY A 86 -30.58 3.34 21.86
CA GLY A 86 -30.43 2.07 21.13
C GLY A 86 -29.03 1.48 21.11
N ALA A 87 -27.98 2.26 21.42
CA ALA A 87 -26.58 1.82 21.24
C ALA A 87 -26.26 0.55 22.02
N TYR A 88 -26.60 0.50 23.31
CA TYR A 88 -26.30 -0.65 24.17
C TYR A 88 -27.06 -1.90 23.73
N THR A 89 -28.36 -1.77 23.47
CA THR A 89 -29.19 -2.88 23.00
C THR A 89 -28.74 -3.38 21.63
N SER A 90 -28.29 -2.50 20.73
CA SER A 90 -27.77 -2.91 19.42
C SER A 90 -26.56 -3.85 19.52
N ILE A 91 -25.66 -3.59 20.48
CA ILE A 91 -24.50 -4.44 20.74
C ILE A 91 -24.93 -5.79 21.34
N GLN A 92 -25.86 -5.80 22.30
CA GLN A 92 -26.37 -7.05 22.85
C GLN A 92 -27.02 -7.93 21.78
N MET A 93 -27.83 -7.32 20.89
CA MET A 93 -28.49 -8.01 19.79
C MET A 93 -27.48 -8.52 18.76
N LEU A 94 -26.44 -7.73 18.47
CA LEU A 94 -25.33 -8.14 17.62
C LEU A 94 -24.64 -9.39 18.20
N GLU A 95 -24.30 -9.39 19.49
CA GLU A 95 -23.59 -10.53 20.11
C GLU A 95 -24.46 -11.79 20.18
N ALA A 96 -25.76 -11.65 20.46
CA ALA A 96 -26.65 -12.77 20.72
C ALA A 96 -27.34 -13.34 19.46
N GLN A 97 -27.66 -12.50 18.46
CA GLN A 97 -28.51 -12.90 17.32
C GLN A 97 -27.76 -12.97 16.00
N VAL A 98 -26.63 -12.28 15.86
CA VAL A 98 -25.83 -12.32 14.62
C VAL A 98 -24.83 -13.46 14.71
N ALA A 99 -24.82 -14.33 13.70
CA ALA A 99 -23.84 -15.41 13.60
C ALA A 99 -22.41 -14.82 13.65
N PHE A 100 -21.60 -15.31 14.58
CA PHE A 100 -20.24 -14.82 14.84
C PHE A 100 -20.15 -13.34 15.26
N GLY A 101 -21.25 -12.68 15.66
CA GLY A 101 -21.24 -11.27 16.05
C GLY A 101 -20.27 -10.95 17.19
N SER A 102 -20.26 -11.79 18.23
CA SER A 102 -19.30 -11.69 19.34
C SER A 102 -17.84 -11.88 18.90
N LEU A 103 -17.59 -12.77 17.93
CA LEU A 103 -16.26 -13.00 17.37
C LEU A 103 -15.76 -11.76 16.61
N PHE A 104 -16.57 -11.21 15.70
CA PHE A 104 -16.19 -10.02 14.94
C PHE A 104 -15.93 -8.80 15.84
N ARG A 105 -16.75 -8.61 16.89
CA ARG A 105 -16.54 -7.54 17.86
C ARG A 105 -15.25 -7.73 18.65
N SER A 106 -14.97 -8.97 19.07
CA SER A 106 -13.74 -9.30 19.79
C SER A 106 -12.51 -9.08 18.91
N ILE A 107 -12.54 -9.52 17.65
CA ILE A 107 -11.47 -9.28 16.66
C ILE A 107 -11.27 -7.77 16.47
N HIS A 108 -12.34 -7.00 16.26
CA HIS A 108 -12.25 -5.55 16.09
C HIS A 108 -11.58 -4.87 17.30
N HIS A 109 -11.95 -5.25 18.52
CA HIS A 109 -11.35 -4.73 19.75
C HIS A 109 -9.86 -5.10 19.88
N TRP A 110 -9.50 -6.36 19.67
CA TRP A 110 -8.10 -6.78 19.75
C TRP A 110 -7.24 -6.18 18.64
N SER A 111 -7.76 -6.11 17.40
CA SER A 111 -7.08 -5.45 16.30
C SER A 111 -6.82 -3.97 16.59
N ALA A 112 -7.78 -3.25 17.19
CA ALA A 112 -7.59 -1.85 17.57
C ALA A 112 -6.42 -1.68 18.55
N ASN A 113 -6.33 -2.54 19.57
CA ASN A 113 -5.22 -2.51 20.52
C ASN A 113 -3.88 -2.89 19.86
N LEU A 114 -3.88 -3.90 18.97
CA LEU A 114 -2.66 -4.36 18.34
C LEU A 114 -2.10 -3.35 17.32
N VAL A 115 -2.96 -2.64 16.56
CA VAL A 115 -2.52 -1.56 15.66
C VAL A 115 -1.74 -0.49 16.41
N VAL A 116 -2.14 -0.18 17.65
CA VAL A 116 -1.44 0.83 18.47
C VAL A 116 -0.05 0.35 18.91
N ILE A 117 0.13 -0.96 19.09
CA ILE A 117 1.39 -1.56 19.54
C ILE A 117 2.38 -1.73 18.38
N THR A 118 1.89 -1.99 17.17
CA THR A 118 2.68 -2.37 15.99
C THR A 118 2.99 -1.21 15.06
#